data_AF-A0A350I9N2-F1
#
_entry.id   AF-A0A350I9N2-F1
#
_cell.length_a   1.000
_cell.length_b   1.000
_cell.length_c   1.000
_cell.angle_alpha   90.00
_cell.angle_beta   90.00
_cell.angle_gamma   90.00
#
_symmetry.space_group_name_H-M   'P 1'
#
loop_
_entity.id
_entity.type
_entity.pdbx_description
1 polymer ?
#
loop_
_entity_poly.entity_id
_entity_poly.type
_entity_poly.pdbx_seq_one_letter_code
_entity_poly.pdbx_strand_id
1 'polypeptide(L)'
;HPNVQWLKETMLNVEKGIIVDKHLETNIKDVYAIGDCAQLSEPRPGRKNIEAIWYAGRMMGETAAYNICGKSVEYDPGIWFNSAKFLDIEYQVYGDVPGTLHDYLSTLYWEHPEGDKAIRINYHTDNNKVAGFNLMGIRFRHEVCEKWIRDGTSLQEVLENLNLANFDPEFYKTYETLIRKSFSEQSGISYQVKSKRILDRVTAFLTS
;
A
#
# COMPACT_ATOMS: atom_id res chain seq x y z
N HIS A 1 17.46 10.35 -6.70
CA HIS A 1 17.16 11.74 -7.12
C HIS A 1 16.87 11.72 -8.62
N PRO A 2 15.81 12.38 -9.11
CA PRO A 2 15.51 12.42 -10.54
C PRO A 2 16.66 13.00 -11.36
N ASN A 3 16.99 12.37 -12.49
CA ASN A 3 18.09 12.81 -13.36
C ASN A 3 17.60 13.84 -14.41
N VAL A 4 17.23 15.02 -13.94
CA VAL A 4 16.56 16.07 -14.76
C VAL A 4 17.34 17.38 -14.81
N GLN A 5 18.53 17.44 -14.20
CA GLN A 5 19.29 18.69 -14.04
C GLN A 5 19.63 19.35 -15.39
N TRP A 6 19.89 18.54 -16.41
CA TRP A 6 20.21 19.01 -17.78
C TRP A 6 19.02 19.68 -18.50
N LEU A 7 17.80 19.56 -17.96
CA LEU A 7 16.59 20.18 -18.51
C LEU A 7 16.28 21.57 -17.94
N LYS A 8 17.03 22.03 -16.92
CA LYS A 8 16.70 23.28 -16.20
C LYS A 8 16.83 24.56 -17.04
N GLU A 9 17.57 24.52 -18.13
CA GLU A 9 17.71 25.66 -19.06
C GLU A 9 16.69 25.60 -20.22
N THR A 10 15.77 24.64 -20.19
CA THR A 10 14.71 24.52 -21.20
C THR A 10 13.44 25.26 -20.77
N MET A 11 12.42 25.25 -21.64
CA MET A 11 11.10 25.77 -21.30
C MET A 11 10.29 24.83 -20.40
N LEU A 12 10.81 23.64 -20.04
CA LEU A 12 10.12 22.73 -19.13
C LEU A 12 10.14 23.25 -17.70
N ASN A 13 9.02 23.10 -17.01
CA ASN A 13 8.93 23.33 -15.57
C ASN A 13 9.64 22.18 -14.84
N VAL A 14 10.81 22.45 -14.26
CA VAL A 14 11.65 21.46 -13.58
C VAL A 14 12.01 21.94 -12.17
N GLU A 15 11.74 21.10 -11.17
CA GLU A 15 12.19 21.30 -9.79
C GLU A 15 13.13 20.17 -9.35
N LYS A 16 12.62 19.24 -8.51
CA LYS A 16 13.31 17.99 -8.19
C LYS A 16 13.12 17.00 -9.33
N GLY A 17 11.95 16.98 -9.97
CA GLY A 17 11.62 16.27 -11.21
C GLY A 17 11.01 17.22 -12.26
N ILE A 18 10.63 16.67 -13.41
CA ILE A 18 9.82 17.37 -14.43
C ILE A 18 8.41 17.46 -13.89
N ILE A 19 7.89 18.69 -13.75
CA ILE A 19 6.55 18.90 -13.19
C ILE A 19 5.51 18.43 -14.20
N VAL A 20 4.58 17.60 -13.74
CA VAL A 20 3.45 17.10 -14.52
C VAL A 20 2.13 17.26 -13.78
N ASP A 21 1.06 17.44 -14.54
CA ASP A 21 -0.31 17.48 -14.02
C ASP A 21 -0.86 16.07 -13.70
N LYS A 22 -2.14 15.98 -13.36
CA LYS A 22 -2.83 14.71 -13.09
C LYS A 22 -2.99 13.80 -14.33
N HIS A 23 -2.79 14.30 -15.54
CA HIS A 23 -2.78 13.51 -16.78
C HIS A 23 -1.36 13.12 -17.22
N LEU A 24 -0.35 13.47 -16.41
CA LEU A 24 1.08 13.28 -16.66
C LEU A 24 1.61 14.15 -17.81
N GLU A 25 0.90 15.24 -18.12
CA GLU A 25 1.28 16.25 -19.10
C GLU A 25 2.24 17.25 -18.46
N THR A 26 3.28 17.65 -19.20
CA THR A 26 4.15 18.76 -18.79
C THR A 26 3.51 20.11 -19.14
N ASN A 27 4.19 21.22 -18.85
CA ASN A 27 3.76 22.54 -19.29
C ASN A 27 3.90 22.78 -20.81
N ILE A 28 4.55 21.87 -21.55
CA ILE A 28 4.68 21.94 -23.00
C ILE A 28 3.66 20.98 -23.63
N LYS A 29 2.86 21.50 -24.56
CA LYS A 29 1.85 20.73 -25.27
C LYS A 29 2.47 19.49 -25.94
N ASP A 30 1.76 18.37 -25.85
CA ASP A 30 2.13 17.07 -26.43
C ASP A 30 3.46 16.50 -25.87
N VAL A 31 3.94 17.02 -24.73
CA VAL A 31 5.12 16.53 -24.00
C VAL A 31 4.70 16.03 -22.63
N TYR A 32 5.11 14.80 -22.32
CA TYR A 32 4.76 14.07 -21.10
C TYR A 32 6.03 13.65 -20.34
N ALA A 33 5.90 13.42 -19.03
CA ALA A 33 6.97 12.81 -18.24
C ALA A 33 6.40 11.76 -17.27
N ILE A 34 7.08 10.63 -17.15
CA ILE A 34 6.63 9.48 -16.36
C ILE A 34 7.80 8.81 -15.63
N GLY A 35 7.49 8.03 -14.60
CA GLY A 35 8.48 7.30 -13.82
C GLY A 35 9.33 8.20 -12.96
N ASP A 36 10.58 7.79 -12.69
CA ASP A 36 11.46 8.43 -11.71
C ASP A 36 11.82 9.89 -12.02
N CYS A 37 11.60 10.35 -13.26
CA CYS A 37 11.83 11.74 -13.64
C CYS A 37 10.64 12.67 -13.37
N ALA A 38 9.44 12.12 -13.17
CA ALA A 38 8.21 12.88 -13.02
C ALA A 38 8.01 13.39 -11.58
N GLN A 39 7.52 14.62 -11.47
CA GLN A 39 7.09 15.24 -10.22
C GLN A 39 5.63 15.70 -10.39
N LEU A 40 4.70 15.07 -9.68
CA LEU A 40 3.29 15.46 -9.68
C LEU A 40 3.13 16.86 -9.06
N SER A 41 2.45 17.77 -9.76
CA SER A 41 2.07 19.08 -9.20
C SER A 41 1.08 18.94 -8.04
N GLU A 42 0.17 17.97 -8.15
CA GLU A 42 -0.92 17.72 -7.22
C GLU A 42 -0.94 16.22 -6.84
N PRO A 43 -0.01 15.75 -5.98
CA PRO A 43 -0.05 14.38 -5.51
C PRO A 43 -1.31 14.14 -4.67
N ARG A 44 -1.85 12.92 -4.74
CA ARG A 44 -2.95 12.52 -3.87
C ARG A 44 -2.56 12.63 -2.39
N PRO A 45 -3.52 12.88 -1.48
CA PRO A 45 -3.26 12.90 -0.04
C PRO A 45 -2.46 11.66 0.43
N GLY A 46 -1.43 11.88 1.24
CA GLY A 46 -0.54 10.82 1.73
C GLY A 46 0.49 10.30 0.72
N ARG A 47 0.46 10.76 -0.54
CA ARG A 47 1.47 10.39 -1.56
C ARG A 47 2.58 11.43 -1.63
N LYS A 48 3.77 10.97 -2.02
CA LYS A 48 4.87 11.86 -2.39
C LYS A 48 4.65 12.38 -3.80
N ASN A 49 5.11 13.59 -4.07
CA ASN A 49 5.07 14.15 -5.43
C ASN A 49 6.01 13.45 -6.41
N ILE A 50 7.01 12.71 -5.93
CA ILE A 50 7.90 11.88 -6.75
C ILE A 50 7.75 10.42 -6.30
N GLU A 51 7.33 9.57 -7.22
CA GLU A 51 7.04 8.15 -6.96
C GLU A 51 8.01 7.25 -7.72
N ALA A 52 9.26 7.18 -7.24
CA ALA A 52 10.31 6.36 -7.84
C ALA A 52 10.17 4.87 -7.45
N ILE A 53 9.07 4.24 -7.88
CA ILE A 53 8.79 2.82 -7.66
C ILE A 53 8.31 2.20 -8.97
N TRP A 54 8.80 0.99 -9.28
CA TRP A 54 8.56 0.32 -10.57
C TRP A 54 7.08 0.24 -10.97
N TYR A 55 6.19 -0.16 -10.06
CA TYR A 55 4.76 -0.31 -10.38
C TYR A 55 4.10 1.05 -10.66
N ALA A 56 4.51 2.11 -9.97
CA ALA A 56 4.07 3.48 -10.23
C ALA A 56 4.50 3.93 -11.62
N GLY A 57 5.76 3.70 -12.01
CA GLY A 57 6.25 3.97 -13.36
C GLY A 57 5.46 3.24 -14.44
N ARG A 58 5.10 1.96 -14.20
CA ARG A 58 4.23 1.18 -15.11
C ARG A 58 2.84 1.83 -15.27
N MET A 59 2.20 2.19 -14.16
CA MET A 59 0.88 2.84 -14.17
C MET A 59 0.93 4.21 -14.86
N MET A 60 1.99 4.99 -14.61
CA MET A 60 2.21 6.26 -15.30
C MET A 60 2.34 6.07 -16.82
N GLY A 61 3.05 5.03 -17.27
CA GLY A 61 3.15 4.72 -18.69
C GLY A 61 1.81 4.41 -19.35
N GLU A 62 0.95 3.65 -18.66
CA GLU A 62 -0.40 3.35 -19.14
C GLU A 62 -1.29 4.61 -19.20
N THR A 63 -1.27 5.43 -18.14
CA THR A 63 -1.99 6.72 -18.11
C THR A 63 -1.52 7.64 -19.23
N ALA A 64 -0.21 7.84 -19.39
CA ALA A 64 0.33 8.70 -20.44
C ALA A 64 -0.03 8.19 -21.84
N ALA A 65 0.00 6.87 -22.08
CA ALA A 65 -0.40 6.30 -23.35
C ALA A 65 -1.88 6.58 -23.68
N TYR A 66 -2.77 6.50 -22.68
CA TYR A 66 -4.18 6.88 -22.88
C TYR A 66 -4.34 8.35 -23.27
N ASN A 67 -3.68 9.26 -22.54
CA ASN A 67 -3.78 10.70 -22.81
C ASN A 67 -3.17 11.07 -24.18
N ILE A 68 -2.02 10.50 -24.55
CA ILE A 68 -1.43 10.62 -25.90
C ILE A 68 -2.41 10.15 -26.99
N CYS A 69 -3.16 9.07 -26.74
CA CYS A 69 -4.15 8.54 -27.68
C CYS A 69 -5.50 9.28 -27.65
N GLY A 70 -5.61 10.41 -26.94
CA GLY A 70 -6.82 11.22 -26.87
C GLY A 70 -7.89 10.67 -25.92
N LYS A 71 -7.56 9.71 -25.05
CA LYS A 71 -8.44 9.23 -23.98
C LYS A 71 -8.00 9.87 -22.67
N SER A 72 -8.69 10.94 -22.27
CA SER A 72 -8.43 11.65 -21.01
C SER A 72 -8.61 10.72 -19.80
N VAL A 73 -7.50 10.40 -19.14
CA VAL A 73 -7.42 9.53 -17.95
C VAL A 73 -6.48 10.17 -16.94
N GLU A 74 -6.95 10.33 -15.71
CA GLU A 74 -6.12 10.81 -14.60
C GLU A 74 -5.22 9.70 -14.05
N TYR A 75 -4.04 10.07 -13.56
CA TYR A 75 -3.14 9.18 -12.85
C TYR A 75 -3.73 8.80 -11.49
N ASP A 76 -4.05 7.51 -11.34
CA ASP A 76 -4.50 6.93 -10.09
C ASP A 76 -3.51 5.85 -9.63
N PRO A 77 -2.62 6.16 -8.68
CA PRO A 77 -1.68 5.17 -8.13
C PRO A 77 -2.28 4.23 -7.09
N GLY A 78 -3.57 4.37 -6.78
CA GLY A 78 -4.25 3.65 -5.71
C GLY A 78 -3.62 3.85 -4.33
N ILE A 79 -3.86 2.87 -3.46
CA ILE A 79 -3.26 2.83 -2.13
C ILE A 79 -1.75 2.56 -2.27
N TRP A 80 -0.94 3.29 -1.50
CA TRP A 80 0.51 3.09 -1.53
C TRP A 80 0.88 1.70 -1.01
N PHE A 81 1.78 1.05 -1.72
CA PHE A 81 2.35 -0.20 -1.26
C PHE A 81 3.79 -0.36 -1.71
N ASN A 82 4.51 -1.23 -1.02
CA ASN A 82 5.80 -1.70 -1.46
C ASN A 82 6.00 -3.13 -0.98
N SER A 83 6.70 -3.92 -1.77
CA SER A 83 7.14 -5.24 -1.38
C SER A 83 8.57 -5.46 -1.83
N ALA A 84 9.38 -6.00 -0.94
CA ALA A 84 10.77 -6.35 -1.21
C ALA A 84 11.07 -7.71 -0.59
N LYS A 85 12.14 -8.34 -1.07
CA LYS A 85 12.65 -9.58 -0.49
C LYS A 85 14.11 -9.40 -0.15
N PHE A 86 14.45 -9.60 1.12
CA PHE A 86 15.80 -9.52 1.66
C PHE A 86 16.25 -10.94 2.00
N LEU A 87 16.92 -11.61 1.05
CA LEU A 87 17.25 -13.03 1.16
C LEU A 87 15.97 -13.87 1.40
N ASP A 88 15.83 -14.46 2.57
CA ASP A 88 14.68 -15.28 2.95
C ASP A 88 13.56 -14.49 3.65
N ILE A 89 13.78 -13.19 3.92
CA ILE A 89 12.81 -12.34 4.60
C ILE A 89 11.97 -11.61 3.57
N GLU A 90 10.66 -11.88 3.58
CA GLU A 90 9.69 -11.07 2.85
C GLU A 90 9.34 -9.80 3.62
N TYR A 91 9.27 -8.68 2.92
CA TYR A 91 8.89 -7.38 3.46
C TYR A 91 7.73 -6.82 2.64
N GLN A 92 6.65 -6.44 3.31
CA GLN A 92 5.48 -5.85 2.65
C GLN A 92 4.95 -4.67 3.45
N VAL A 93 4.59 -3.59 2.76
CA VAL A 93 3.90 -2.45 3.34
C VAL A 93 2.72 -2.06 2.47
N TYR A 94 1.59 -1.78 3.11
CA TYR A 94 0.35 -1.33 2.48
C TYR A 94 -0.21 -0.15 3.28
N GLY A 95 -0.62 0.94 2.63
CA GLY A 95 -1.28 2.08 3.27
C GLY A 95 -0.36 2.95 4.14
N ASP A 96 -0.94 3.57 5.17
CA ASP A 96 -0.30 4.56 6.04
C ASP A 96 0.50 3.89 7.18
N VAL A 97 1.81 3.73 6.94
CA VAL A 97 2.75 3.17 7.92
C VAL A 97 3.95 4.11 8.10
N PRO A 98 3.78 5.23 8.79
CA PRO A 98 4.83 6.23 8.92
C PRO A 98 5.94 5.73 9.86
N GLY A 99 7.17 6.21 9.64
CA GLY A 99 8.31 5.88 10.50
C GLY A 99 8.18 6.42 11.93
N THR A 100 7.41 7.51 12.09
CA THR A 100 6.98 8.05 13.38
C THR A 100 5.45 8.03 13.40
N LEU A 101 4.86 7.42 14.42
CA LEU A 101 3.40 7.31 14.53
C LEU A 101 2.79 8.70 14.75
N HIS A 102 1.76 9.02 13.98
CA HIS A 102 0.97 10.24 14.16
C HIS A 102 -0.13 10.02 15.21
N ASP A 103 -0.58 11.08 15.89
CA ASP A 103 -1.59 10.99 16.97
C ASP A 103 -2.95 10.42 16.53
N TYR A 104 -3.28 10.53 15.23
CA TYR A 104 -4.50 9.97 14.65
C TYR A 104 -4.41 8.45 14.39
N LEU A 105 -3.25 7.84 14.63
CA LEU A 105 -3.00 6.41 14.45
C LEU A 105 -2.64 5.74 15.78
N SER A 106 -3.17 4.54 15.97
CA SER A 106 -2.68 3.56 16.92
C SER A 106 -2.14 2.35 16.15
N THR A 107 -1.36 1.51 16.83
CA THR A 107 -0.67 0.38 16.21
C THR A 107 -0.83 -0.88 17.05
N LEU A 108 -1.12 -1.99 16.38
CA LEU A 108 -0.95 -3.32 16.96
C LEU A 108 0.33 -3.92 16.40
N TYR A 109 1.15 -4.51 17.27
CA TYR A 109 2.40 -5.14 16.89
C TYR A 109 2.49 -6.54 17.45
N TRP A 110 2.76 -7.51 16.57
CA TRP A 110 3.02 -8.89 16.95
C TRP A 110 4.34 -9.31 16.34
N GLU A 111 5.16 -9.99 17.14
CA GLU A 111 6.43 -10.56 16.72
C GLU A 111 6.46 -12.02 17.15
N HIS A 112 6.92 -12.90 16.25
CA HIS A 112 7.11 -14.30 16.57
C HIS A 112 8.25 -14.44 17.60
N PRO A 113 8.17 -15.36 18.58
CA PRO A 113 9.20 -15.48 19.63
C PRO A 113 10.63 -15.74 19.14
N GLU A 114 10.78 -16.31 17.93
CA GLU A 114 12.09 -16.52 17.30
C GLU A 114 12.65 -15.25 16.62
N GLY A 115 11.87 -14.15 16.57
CA GLY A 115 12.28 -12.85 16.01
C GLY A 115 12.31 -12.79 14.48
N ASP A 116 11.82 -13.83 13.81
CA ASP A 116 11.92 -14.00 12.36
C ASP A 116 10.69 -13.50 11.59
N LYS A 117 9.60 -13.19 12.30
CA LYS A 117 8.34 -12.68 11.72
C LYS A 117 7.74 -11.58 12.57
N ALA A 118 7.21 -10.55 11.92
CA ALA A 118 6.47 -9.49 12.58
C ALA A 118 5.31 -8.98 11.72
N ILE A 119 4.26 -8.55 12.40
CA ILE A 119 3.06 -7.94 11.82
C ILE A 119 2.77 -6.67 12.60
N ARG A 120 2.65 -5.57 11.88
CA ARG A 120 2.14 -4.31 12.37
C ARG A 120 0.86 -3.95 11.63
N ILE A 121 -0.19 -3.59 12.37
CA ILE A 121 -1.43 -3.04 11.83
C ILE A 121 -1.64 -1.65 12.41
N ASN A 122 -1.62 -0.63 11.56
CA ASN A 122 -1.98 0.73 11.94
C ASN A 122 -3.48 0.93 11.71
N TYR A 123 -4.12 1.63 12.63
CA TYR A 123 -5.56 1.93 12.57
C TYR A 123 -5.84 3.30 13.17
N HIS A 124 -6.92 3.93 12.72
CA HIS A 124 -7.33 5.24 13.20
C HIS A 124 -7.87 5.18 14.64
N THR A 125 -7.45 6.12 15.48
CA THR A 125 -7.79 6.16 16.91
C THR A 125 -9.26 6.53 17.19
N ASP A 126 -9.90 7.26 16.28
CA ASP A 126 -11.27 7.75 16.40
C ASP A 126 -12.33 6.69 16.06
N ASN A 127 -12.04 5.82 15.10
CA ASN A 127 -13.04 4.92 14.51
C ASN A 127 -12.57 3.46 14.34
N ASN A 128 -11.34 3.14 14.76
CA ASN A 128 -10.73 1.83 14.66
C ASN A 128 -10.63 1.25 13.24
N LYS A 129 -10.71 2.07 12.18
CA LYS A 129 -10.53 1.60 10.81
C LYS A 129 -9.06 1.38 10.49
N VAL A 130 -8.73 0.29 9.82
CA VAL A 130 -7.34 0.01 9.44
C VAL A 130 -6.84 1.01 8.41
N ALA A 131 -5.63 1.52 8.63
CA ALA A 131 -4.97 2.50 7.79
C ALA A 131 -3.76 1.93 7.06
N GLY A 132 -3.10 0.93 7.63
CA GLY A 132 -1.93 0.32 7.00
C GLY A 132 -1.44 -0.96 7.66
N PHE A 133 -0.59 -1.68 6.93
CA PHE A 133 0.02 -2.94 7.32
C PHE A 133 1.51 -2.89 7.04
N ASN A 134 2.33 -3.41 7.95
CA ASN A 134 3.74 -3.67 7.71
C ASN A 134 4.08 -5.09 8.19
N LEU A 135 4.68 -5.86 7.28
CA LEU A 135 4.91 -7.28 7.43
C LEU A 135 6.38 -7.57 7.18
N MET A 136 6.95 -8.40 8.05
CA MET A 136 8.32 -8.89 7.93
C MET A 136 8.32 -10.39 8.18
N GLY A 137 8.92 -11.17 7.28
CA GLY A 137 9.00 -12.64 7.38
C GLY A 137 7.66 -13.39 7.25
N ILE A 138 6.57 -12.69 6.94
CA ILE A 138 5.24 -13.25 6.69
C ILE A 138 4.61 -12.56 5.50
N ARG A 139 3.84 -13.32 4.71
CA ARG A 139 3.22 -12.82 3.49
C ARG A 139 1.70 -12.70 3.62
N PHE A 140 1.19 -11.50 3.41
CA PHE A 140 -0.24 -11.28 3.17
C PHE A 140 -0.55 -11.08 1.67
N ARG A 141 -1.79 -11.40 1.31
CA ARG A 141 -2.42 -11.10 0.02
C ARG A 141 -2.61 -9.59 -0.11
N HIS A 142 -1.97 -9.00 -1.11
CA HIS A 142 -2.01 -7.57 -1.39
C HIS A 142 -3.46 -7.08 -1.54
N GLU A 143 -4.25 -7.81 -2.33
CA GLU A 143 -5.62 -7.45 -2.71
C GLU A 143 -6.55 -7.41 -1.49
N VAL A 144 -6.30 -8.27 -0.49
CA VAL A 144 -7.08 -8.32 0.75
C VAL A 144 -6.74 -7.12 1.63
N CYS A 145 -5.45 -6.84 1.83
CA CYS A 145 -4.99 -5.67 2.59
C CYS A 145 -5.46 -4.36 1.94
N GLU A 146 -5.34 -4.26 0.61
CA GLU A 146 -5.80 -3.11 -0.15
C GLU A 146 -7.31 -2.89 0.01
N LYS A 147 -8.12 -3.95 -0.15
CA LYS A 147 -9.58 -3.86 0.04
C LYS A 147 -9.94 -3.41 1.46
N TRP A 148 -9.29 -3.96 2.49
CA TRP A 148 -9.57 -3.56 3.87
C TRP A 148 -9.25 -2.08 4.15
N ILE A 149 -8.16 -1.56 3.60
CA ILE A 149 -7.83 -0.13 3.72
C ILE A 149 -8.83 0.72 2.94
N ARG A 150 -9.12 0.35 1.69
CA ARG A 150 -10.03 1.08 0.80
C ARG A 150 -11.45 1.17 1.35
N ASP A 151 -11.96 0.08 1.90
CA ASP A 151 -13.32 -0.01 2.41
C ASP A 151 -13.44 0.57 3.83
N GLY A 152 -12.31 0.98 4.45
CA GLY A 152 -12.27 1.46 5.82
C GLY A 152 -12.75 0.39 6.80
N THR A 153 -12.29 -0.85 6.61
CA THR A 153 -12.67 -2.00 7.44
C THR A 153 -12.23 -1.79 8.89
N SER A 154 -13.11 -2.13 9.83
CA SER A 154 -12.78 -2.03 11.25
C SER A 154 -11.68 -3.02 11.63
N LEU A 155 -10.86 -2.63 12.61
CA LEU A 155 -9.81 -3.48 13.17
C LEU A 155 -10.40 -4.81 13.67
N GLN A 156 -11.56 -4.79 14.34
CA GLN A 156 -12.25 -6.00 14.75
C GLN A 156 -12.53 -6.93 13.57
N GLU A 157 -13.12 -6.42 12.48
CA GLU A 157 -13.45 -7.24 11.32
C GLU A 157 -12.20 -7.80 10.62
N VAL A 158 -11.11 -7.03 10.56
CA VAL A 158 -9.80 -7.52 10.09
C VAL A 158 -9.31 -8.65 10.98
N LEU A 159 -9.36 -8.50 12.30
CA LEU A 159 -8.97 -9.54 13.24
C LEU A 159 -9.83 -10.79 13.06
N GLU A 160 -11.15 -10.65 12.93
CA GLU A 160 -12.10 -11.76 12.71
C GLU A 160 -11.80 -12.53 11.42
N ASN A 161 -11.32 -11.84 10.38
CA ASN A 161 -11.10 -12.36 9.04
C ASN A 161 -9.63 -12.49 8.62
N LEU A 162 -8.68 -12.39 9.55
CA LEU A 162 -7.24 -12.37 9.27
C LEU A 162 -6.74 -13.52 8.35
N ASN A 163 -7.42 -14.67 8.40
CA ASN A 163 -7.10 -15.85 7.60
C ASN A 163 -7.26 -15.60 6.08
N LEU A 164 -8.07 -14.60 5.67
CA LEU A 164 -8.19 -14.21 4.27
C LEU A 164 -6.90 -13.60 3.74
N ALA A 165 -6.18 -12.85 4.58
CA ALA A 165 -4.95 -12.20 4.19
C ALA A 165 -3.77 -13.17 4.12
N ASN A 166 -3.75 -14.25 4.91
CA ASN A 166 -2.61 -15.18 4.90
C ASN A 166 -2.40 -15.79 3.50
N PHE A 167 -1.24 -15.50 2.89
CA PHE A 167 -0.91 -15.97 1.55
C PHE A 167 -0.36 -17.39 1.55
N ASP A 168 0.29 -17.82 2.64
CA ASP A 168 1.09 -19.04 2.63
C ASP A 168 0.27 -20.26 2.17
N PRO A 169 0.89 -21.33 1.64
CA PRO A 169 0.21 -22.59 1.31
C PRO A 169 -0.33 -23.34 2.54
N GLU A 170 -1.29 -24.23 2.32
CA GLU A 170 -2.00 -25.01 3.37
C GLU A 170 -1.10 -25.77 4.36
N PHE A 171 0.15 -26.07 3.99
CA PHE A 171 1.11 -26.82 4.80
C PHE A 171 2.10 -25.97 5.62
N TYR A 172 2.00 -24.65 5.57
CA TYR A 172 2.85 -23.77 6.38
C TYR A 172 2.30 -23.58 7.79
N LYS A 173 3.19 -23.41 8.77
CA LYS A 173 2.82 -23.05 10.15
C LYS A 173 2.02 -21.75 10.12
N THR A 174 0.86 -21.76 10.74
CA THR A 174 0.00 -20.58 10.81
C THR A 174 0.04 -19.98 12.22
N TYR A 175 -0.09 -18.66 12.29
CA TYR A 175 0.09 -17.91 13.53
C TYR A 175 -1.14 -17.13 13.93
N GLU A 176 -2.26 -17.24 13.21
CA GLU A 176 -3.41 -16.34 13.37
C GLU A 176 -4.02 -16.43 14.77
N THR A 177 -4.05 -17.61 15.39
CA THR A 177 -4.51 -17.74 16.78
C THR A 177 -3.62 -16.95 17.75
N LEU A 178 -2.30 -17.02 17.58
CA LEU A 178 -1.34 -16.29 18.43
C LEU A 178 -1.39 -14.79 18.18
N ILE A 179 -1.44 -14.40 16.90
CA ILE A 179 -1.56 -13.01 16.45
C ILE A 179 -2.84 -12.39 17.02
N ARG A 180 -4.00 -13.04 16.83
CA ARG A 180 -5.28 -12.52 17.30
C ARG A 180 -5.32 -12.42 18.83
N LYS A 181 -4.76 -13.40 19.55
CA LYS A 181 -4.66 -13.35 21.01
C LYS A 181 -3.86 -12.13 21.46
N SER A 182 -2.65 -11.94 20.91
CA SER A 182 -1.80 -10.80 21.23
C SER A 182 -2.47 -9.46 20.89
N PHE A 183 -3.13 -9.39 19.73
CA PHE A 183 -3.86 -8.20 19.30
C PHE A 183 -5.08 -7.89 20.16
N SER A 184 -5.82 -8.90 20.62
CA SER A 184 -6.94 -8.72 21.56
C SER A 184 -6.46 -8.24 22.93
N GLU A 185 -5.35 -8.77 23.43
CA GLU A 185 -4.72 -8.31 24.69
C GLU A 185 -4.25 -6.86 24.60
N GLN A 186 -3.71 -6.43 23.46
CA GLN A 186 -3.24 -5.06 23.24
C GLN A 186 -4.38 -4.05 23.03
N SER A 187 -5.42 -4.44 22.28
CA SER A 187 -6.51 -3.53 21.90
C SER A 187 -7.71 -3.54 22.85
N GLY A 188 -7.84 -4.58 23.69
CA GLY A 188 -9.06 -4.86 24.45
C GLY A 188 -10.26 -5.32 23.60
N ILE A 189 -10.08 -5.55 22.29
CA ILE A 189 -11.15 -5.95 21.38
C ILE A 189 -11.38 -7.46 21.47
N SER A 190 -12.65 -7.86 21.66
CA SER A 190 -13.09 -9.24 21.51
C SER A 190 -13.37 -9.57 20.04
N TYR A 191 -13.03 -10.78 19.59
CA TYR A 191 -13.21 -11.23 18.21
C TYR A 191 -13.80 -12.64 18.13
N GLN A 192 -14.50 -12.94 17.05
CA GLN A 192 -14.97 -14.28 16.70
C GLN A 192 -14.46 -14.68 15.32
N VAL A 193 -13.85 -15.86 15.18
CA VAL A 193 -13.28 -16.30 13.89
C VAL A 193 -14.42 -16.55 12.89
N LYS A 194 -14.48 -15.75 11.82
CA LYS A 194 -15.53 -15.85 10.79
C LYS A 194 -15.07 -16.53 9.50
N SER A 195 -13.83 -16.30 9.08
CA SER A 195 -13.30 -16.85 7.82
C SER A 195 -12.54 -18.16 8.03
N LYS A 196 -12.84 -19.16 7.21
CA LYS A 196 -11.97 -20.32 6.97
C LYS A 196 -11.06 -20.00 5.78
N ARG A 197 -9.82 -20.52 5.81
CA ARG A 197 -8.83 -20.42 4.74
C ARG A 197 -9.20 -21.35 3.57
N ILE A 198 -10.15 -20.93 2.74
CA ILE A 198 -10.56 -21.64 1.53
C ILE A 198 -10.45 -20.63 0.38
N LEU A 199 -9.74 -20.98 -0.70
CA LEU A 199 -9.47 -20.07 -1.83
C LEU A 199 -10.75 -19.44 -2.39
N ASP A 200 -11.84 -20.23 -2.49
CA ASP A 200 -13.15 -19.76 -2.94
C ASP A 200 -13.70 -18.59 -2.11
N ARG A 201 -13.36 -18.51 -0.81
CA ARG A 201 -13.76 -17.39 0.04
C ARG A 201 -12.94 -16.13 -0.21
N VAL A 202 -11.67 -16.27 -0.59
CA VAL A 202 -10.84 -15.11 -0.98
C VAL A 202 -11.40 -14.51 -2.27
N THR A 203 -11.70 -15.34 -3.28
CA THR A 203 -12.32 -14.85 -4.51
C THR A 203 -13.68 -14.21 -4.22
N ALA A 204 -14.54 -14.86 -3.45
CA ALA A 204 -15.84 -14.28 -3.08
C ALA A 204 -15.70 -12.92 -2.37
N PHE A 205 -14.76 -12.79 -1.44
CA PHE A 205 -14.47 -11.53 -0.74
C PHE A 205 -13.94 -10.45 -1.71
N LEU A 206 -13.07 -10.79 -2.65
CA LEU A 206 -12.52 -9.81 -3.59
C LEU A 206 -13.53 -9.35 -4.64
N THR A 207 -14.58 -10.15 -4.90
CA THR A 207 -15.64 -9.82 -5.87
C THR A 207 -16.88 -9.13 -5.26
N SER A 208 -16.98 -9.07 -3.94
CA SER A 208 -18.07 -8.40 -3.21
C SER A 208 -17.75 -6.94 -2.89
#